data_AF-A0AAD8KV30-F1
#
_entry.id   AF-A0AAD8KV30-F1
#
_cell.length_a   1.000
_cell.length_b   1.000
_cell.length_c   1.000
_cell.angle_alpha   90.00
_cell.angle_beta   90.00
_cell.angle_gamma   90.00
#
_symmetry.space_group_name_H-M   'P 1'
#
loop_
_entity.id
_entity.type
_entity.pdbx_description
1 polymer ?
#
loop_
_entity_poly.entity_id
_entity_poly.type
_entity_poly.pdbx_seq_one_letter_code
_entity_poly.pdbx_strand_id
1 'polypeptide(L)'
;MQVFYSKLAQNDYEYVDSDIAIKESFTLSKIKLMNQHDHPLFELLRGKVSIAAVDLIFYKKKKIDNLFNHRSVCEHHLSTTCGLPCACQLSGYLETGQKVSVDAVHVFWRKLDFSPAYIISDEKIDVREEMEKVTKHVLAQPESVQKSLLKKITSIVFPFKTDKKSSES
;
A
#
# COMPACT_ATOMS: atom_id res chain seq x y z
N MET A 1 -21.48 36.85 -27.29
CA MET A 1 -20.76 35.64 -27.76
C MET A 1 -19.23 35.81 -27.64
N GLN A 2 -18.71 36.42 -26.56
CA GLN A 2 -17.25 36.60 -26.42
C GLN A 2 -16.76 36.81 -24.97
N VAL A 3 -17.47 36.26 -23.97
CA VAL A 3 -17.02 36.32 -22.56
C VAL A 3 -17.01 34.95 -21.87
N PHE A 4 -17.22 33.86 -22.63
CA PHE A 4 -17.16 32.49 -22.13
C PHE A 4 -15.78 31.82 -22.31
N TYR A 5 -14.79 32.51 -22.89
CA TYR A 5 -13.47 31.91 -23.15
C TYR A 5 -12.37 32.26 -22.13
N SER A 6 -12.66 33.04 -21.09
CA SER A 6 -11.65 33.45 -20.10
C SER A 6 -11.78 32.78 -18.72
N LYS A 7 -12.66 31.78 -18.56
CA LYS A 7 -12.78 30.98 -17.32
C LYS A 7 -12.24 29.54 -17.42
N LEU A 8 -11.52 29.21 -18.49
CA LEU A 8 -10.85 27.91 -18.65
C LEU A 8 -9.32 27.99 -18.50
N ALA A 9 -8.80 29.05 -17.87
CA ALA A 9 -7.35 29.23 -17.67
C ALA A 9 -6.96 29.48 -16.20
N GLN A 10 -7.82 29.14 -15.24
CA GLN A 10 -7.58 29.44 -13.81
C GLN A 10 -7.68 28.23 -12.87
N ASN A 11 -7.78 27.00 -13.38
CA ASN A 11 -7.88 25.79 -12.54
C ASN A 11 -6.67 24.82 -12.64
N ASP A 12 -5.58 25.20 -13.32
CA ASP A 12 -4.42 24.31 -13.49
C ASP A 12 -3.22 24.65 -12.58
N TYR A 13 -3.32 25.66 -11.71
CA TYR A 13 -2.17 26.17 -10.96
C TYR A 13 -2.03 25.67 -9.51
N GLU A 14 -3.00 24.93 -8.98
CA GLU A 14 -2.99 24.48 -7.57
C GLU A 14 -2.75 22.96 -7.41
N TYR A 15 -2.69 22.21 -8.51
CA TYR A 15 -2.47 20.76 -8.52
C TYR A 15 -1.00 20.33 -8.71
N VAL A 16 -0.12 21.28 -9.08
CA VAL A 16 1.25 20.98 -9.57
C VAL A 16 2.30 20.88 -8.45
N ASP A 17 1.98 21.31 -7.23
CA ASP A 17 2.95 21.39 -6.11
C ASP A 17 3.20 20.02 -5.43
N SER A 18 2.15 19.23 -5.21
CA SER A 18 2.25 17.94 -4.51
C SER A 18 3.05 16.90 -5.31
N ASP A 19 2.85 16.83 -6.63
CA ASP A 19 3.57 15.90 -7.50
C ASP A 19 5.07 16.24 -7.57
N ILE A 20 5.42 17.52 -7.55
CA ILE A 20 6.82 17.97 -7.49
C ILE A 20 7.44 17.53 -6.16
N ALA A 21 6.78 17.82 -5.04
CA ALA A 21 7.26 17.44 -3.71
C ALA A 21 7.44 15.91 -3.57
N ILE A 22 6.51 15.11 -4.10
CA ILE A 22 6.62 13.66 -4.08
C ILE A 22 7.79 13.18 -4.97
N LYS A 23 7.97 13.73 -6.18
CA LYS A 23 9.12 13.41 -7.05
C LYS A 23 10.44 13.74 -6.38
N GLU A 24 10.53 14.88 -5.70
CA GLU A 24 11.70 15.26 -4.92
C GLU A 24 11.95 14.27 -3.78
N SER A 25 10.91 13.88 -3.04
CA SER A 25 11.03 12.89 -1.96
C SER A 25 11.54 11.52 -2.45
N PHE A 26 11.11 11.08 -3.63
CA PHE A 26 11.60 9.86 -4.26
C PHE A 26 13.04 9.99 -4.70
N THR A 27 13.38 11.13 -5.32
CA THR A 27 14.75 11.43 -5.74
C THR A 27 15.69 11.42 -4.53
N LEU A 28 15.31 12.10 -3.45
CA LEU A 28 16.02 12.07 -2.18
C LEU A 28 16.17 10.64 -1.66
N SER A 29 15.10 9.83 -1.68
CA SER A 29 15.16 8.43 -1.24
C SER A 29 16.09 7.56 -2.07
N LYS A 30 16.30 7.89 -3.34
CA LYS A 30 17.23 7.19 -4.24
C LYS A 30 18.68 7.58 -4.03
N ILE A 31 18.95 8.88 -3.88
CA ILE A 31 20.32 9.42 -3.94
C ILE A 31 20.94 9.69 -2.57
N LYS A 32 20.13 9.95 -1.54
CA LYS A 32 20.62 10.47 -0.27
C LYS A 32 21.04 9.34 0.65
N LEU A 33 22.31 9.32 1.01
CA LEU A 33 22.79 8.58 2.17
C LEU A 33 22.55 9.44 3.41
N MET A 34 21.57 9.08 4.24
CA MET A 34 21.40 9.77 5.52
C MET A 34 22.41 9.22 6.53
N ASN A 35 23.18 10.11 7.16
CA ASN A 35 24.21 9.74 8.14
C ASN A 35 23.66 8.89 9.29
N GLN A 36 22.41 9.13 9.71
CA GLN A 36 21.76 8.34 10.77
C GLN A 36 21.37 6.91 10.34
N HIS A 37 21.34 6.64 9.03
CA HIS A 37 21.14 5.31 8.46
C HIS A 37 22.47 4.65 8.09
N ASP A 38 23.59 5.21 8.57
CA ASP A 38 24.90 4.62 8.35
C ASP A 38 25.15 3.39 9.24
N HIS A 39 24.42 2.32 8.95
CA HIS A 39 24.46 1.06 9.70
C HIS A 39 24.32 -0.13 8.74
N PRO A 40 25.10 -1.22 8.90
CA PRO A 40 25.07 -2.39 8.00
C PRO A 40 23.66 -3.00 7.83
N LEU A 41 22.86 -2.97 8.90
CA LEU A 41 21.46 -3.41 8.90
C LEU A 41 20.61 -2.83 7.75
N PHE A 42 20.88 -1.58 7.33
CA PHE A 42 20.09 -0.87 6.32
C PHE A 42 20.70 -0.89 4.92
N GLU A 43 21.87 -1.50 4.74
CA GLU A 43 22.64 -1.43 3.50
C GLU A 43 21.82 -1.86 2.27
N LEU A 44 21.01 -2.92 2.41
CA LEU A 44 20.17 -3.42 1.31
C LEU A 44 18.93 -2.56 1.03
N LEU A 45 18.53 -1.70 1.96
CA LEU A 45 17.35 -0.83 1.82
C LEU A 45 17.68 0.51 1.14
N ARG A 46 18.93 0.96 1.24
CA ARG A 46 19.40 2.25 0.69
C ARG A 46 19.09 2.34 -0.80
N GLY A 47 18.44 3.44 -1.20
CA GLY A 47 18.08 3.70 -2.59
C GLY A 47 16.94 2.84 -3.16
N LYS A 48 16.43 1.85 -2.41
CA LYS A 48 15.39 0.90 -2.85
C LYS A 48 14.09 1.02 -2.07
N VAL A 49 14.12 1.70 -0.93
CA VAL A 49 13.01 1.88 -0.01
C VAL A 49 12.95 3.36 0.39
N SER A 50 11.75 3.87 0.69
CA SER A 50 11.59 5.27 1.10
C SER A 50 12.37 5.58 2.38
N ILE A 51 12.93 6.78 2.45
CA ILE A 51 13.62 7.28 3.64
C ILE A 51 12.72 7.19 4.88
N ALA A 52 11.43 7.49 4.73
CA ALA A 52 10.45 7.40 5.82
C ALA A 52 10.34 5.98 6.40
N ALA A 53 10.36 4.95 5.56
CA ALA A 53 10.39 3.56 6.03
C ALA A 53 11.71 3.25 6.78
N VAL A 54 12.85 3.70 6.26
CA VAL A 54 14.14 3.50 6.93
C VAL A 54 14.17 4.21 8.29
N ASP A 55 13.63 5.43 8.39
CA ASP A 55 13.49 6.18 9.65
C ASP A 55 12.62 5.43 10.67
N LEU A 56 11.50 4.87 10.24
CA LEU A 56 10.63 4.08 11.11
C LEU A 56 11.31 2.79 11.58
N ILE A 57 12.03 2.10 10.70
CA ILE A 57 12.80 0.91 11.09
C ILE A 57 13.92 1.30 12.06
N PHE A 58 14.61 2.41 11.83
CA PHE A 58 15.63 2.94 12.75
C PHE A 58 15.06 3.28 14.12
N TYR A 59 13.88 3.90 14.18
CA TYR A 59 13.18 4.16 15.43
C TYR A 59 12.83 2.87 16.17
N LYS A 60 12.32 1.84 15.47
CA LYS A 60 12.05 0.52 16.06
C LYS A 60 13.34 -0.15 16.56
N LYS A 61 14.45 -0.02 15.83
CA LYS A 61 15.76 -0.52 16.25
C LYS A 61 16.19 0.08 17.58
N LYS A 62 16.04 1.40 17.76
CA LYS A 62 16.36 2.07 19.05
C LYS A 62 15.52 1.57 20.22
N LYS A 63 14.35 0.97 19.96
CA LYS A 63 13.49 0.38 20.99
C LYS A 63 13.85 -1.06 21.35
N ILE A 64 14.80 -1.69 20.67
CA ILE A 64 15.21 -3.08 20.96
C ILE A 64 15.69 -3.20 22.42
N ASP A 65 16.51 -2.27 22.89
CA ASP A 65 16.99 -2.29 24.28
C ASP A 65 15.85 -2.21 25.29
N ASN A 66 14.79 -1.43 25.00
CA ASN A 66 13.61 -1.36 25.86
C ASN A 66 12.79 -2.67 25.85
N LEU A 67 12.80 -3.44 24.76
CA LEU A 67 12.17 -4.75 24.70
C LEU A 67 12.88 -5.74 25.63
N PHE A 68 14.21 -5.76 25.57
CA PHE A 68 15.02 -6.66 26.40
C PHE A 68 15.02 -6.25 27.88
N ASN A 69 15.24 -4.98 28.17
CA ASN A 69 15.43 -4.50 29.53
C ASN A 69 14.12 -4.46 30.34
N HIS A 70 12.98 -4.22 29.68
CA HIS A 70 11.68 -4.09 30.36
C HIS A 70 10.74 -5.26 30.10
N ARG A 71 11.17 -6.33 29.42
CA ARG A 71 10.31 -7.45 28.96
C ARG A 71 9.01 -6.95 28.33
N SER A 72 9.10 -5.87 27.56
CA SER A 72 7.92 -5.35 26.88
C SER A 72 7.52 -6.29 25.75
N VAL A 73 6.21 -6.42 25.51
CA VAL A 73 5.70 -7.27 24.45
C VAL A 73 6.01 -6.58 23.12
N CYS A 74 6.55 -7.32 22.16
CA CYS A 74 6.79 -6.70 20.87
C CYS A 74 5.49 -6.43 20.13
N GLU A 75 5.39 -5.23 19.57
CA GLU A 75 4.30 -4.73 18.71
C GLU A 75 4.35 -5.36 17.30
N HIS A 76 4.43 -6.69 17.20
CA HIS A 76 4.38 -7.41 15.93
C HIS A 76 3.11 -7.07 15.13
N HIS A 77 1.98 -6.80 15.79
CA HIS A 77 0.75 -6.41 15.10
C HIS A 77 0.93 -5.12 14.27
N LEU A 78 1.69 -4.14 14.78
CA LEU A 78 2.01 -2.92 14.04
C LEU A 78 2.97 -3.17 12.87
N SER A 79 3.80 -4.22 12.97
CA SER A 79 4.60 -4.71 11.84
C SER A 79 3.71 -5.19 10.69
N THR A 80 2.64 -5.92 11.03
CA THR A 80 1.69 -6.47 10.05
C THR A 80 0.88 -5.38 9.37
N THR A 81 0.45 -4.35 10.12
CA THR A 81 -0.35 -3.25 9.56
C THR A 81 0.46 -2.24 8.76
N CYS A 82 1.69 -1.94 9.20
CA CYS A 82 2.53 -0.95 8.54
C CYS A 82 3.49 -1.57 7.50
N GLY A 83 3.59 -2.89 7.41
CA GLY A 83 4.44 -3.56 6.43
C GLY A 83 5.95 -3.32 6.62
N LEU A 84 6.38 -3.10 7.86
CA LEU A 84 7.77 -2.84 8.25
C LEU A 84 8.17 -3.75 9.40
N PRO A 85 9.38 -4.34 9.42
CA PRO A 85 9.78 -5.31 10.44
C PRO A 85 9.59 -4.78 11.86
N CYS A 86 9.20 -5.68 12.76
CA CYS A 86 9.11 -5.39 14.19
C CYS A 86 10.50 -5.31 14.82
N ALA A 87 10.61 -4.71 16.00
CA ALA A 87 11.87 -4.66 16.73
C ALA A 87 12.41 -6.06 17.12
N CYS A 88 11.55 -7.05 17.33
CA CYS A 88 11.94 -8.46 17.48
C CYS A 88 12.66 -9.05 16.27
N GLN A 89 12.13 -8.88 15.07
CA GLN A 89 12.74 -9.33 13.82
C GLN A 89 14.07 -8.61 13.61
N LEU A 90 14.10 -7.30 13.92
CA LEU A 90 15.33 -6.51 13.88
C LEU A 90 16.38 -7.05 14.87
N SER A 91 15.98 -7.51 16.06
CA SER A 91 16.90 -8.17 16.99
C SER A 91 17.51 -9.43 16.39
N GLY A 92 16.67 -10.30 15.78
CA GLY A 92 17.16 -11.51 15.13
C GLY A 92 18.16 -11.23 14.01
N TYR A 93 17.95 -10.17 13.22
CA TYR A 93 18.93 -9.74 12.22
C TYR A 93 20.24 -9.26 12.84
N LEU A 94 20.18 -8.49 13.93
CA LEU A 94 21.38 -8.02 14.63
C LEU A 94 22.18 -9.18 15.24
N GLU A 95 21.51 -10.14 15.88
CA GLU A 95 22.13 -11.32 16.49
C GLU A 95 22.82 -12.22 15.45
N THR A 96 22.22 -12.34 14.27
CA THR A 96 22.76 -13.17 13.17
C THR A 96 23.71 -12.41 12.25
N GLY A 97 23.91 -11.11 12.47
CA GLY A 97 24.67 -10.24 11.57
C GLY A 97 24.02 -10.05 10.19
N GLN A 98 22.74 -10.42 10.04
CA GLN A 98 22.00 -10.29 8.80
C GLN A 98 21.55 -8.84 8.55
N LYS A 99 21.39 -8.51 7.28
CA LYS A 99 20.86 -7.22 6.82
C LYS A 99 19.36 -7.36 6.57
N VAL A 100 18.60 -6.28 6.74
CA VAL A 100 17.16 -6.31 6.43
C VAL A 100 17.02 -6.42 4.91
N SER A 101 16.43 -7.53 4.43
CA SER A 101 16.11 -7.68 3.01
C SER A 101 15.03 -6.67 2.59
N VAL A 102 15.08 -6.25 1.33
CA VAL A 102 14.03 -5.44 0.70
C VAL A 102 12.68 -6.15 0.74
N ASP A 103 12.67 -7.48 0.73
CA ASP A 103 11.43 -8.28 0.78
C ASP A 103 10.77 -8.31 2.16
N ALA A 104 11.52 -7.97 3.21
CA ALA A 104 10.97 -7.79 4.55
C ALA A 104 10.19 -6.48 4.69
N VAL A 105 10.21 -5.63 3.66
CA VAL A 105 9.54 -4.34 3.60
C VAL A 105 8.44 -4.39 2.55
N HIS A 106 7.23 -4.01 2.96
CA HIS A 106 6.05 -4.06 2.10
C HIS A 106 6.21 -3.19 0.85
N VAL A 107 5.66 -3.65 -0.28
CA VAL A 107 5.78 -3.02 -1.61
C VAL A 107 5.43 -1.53 -1.63
N PHE A 108 4.50 -1.11 -0.78
CA PHE A 108 4.15 0.30 -0.56
C PHE A 108 5.38 1.19 -0.32
N TRP A 109 6.31 0.76 0.54
CA TRP A 109 7.50 1.53 0.90
C TRP A 109 8.63 1.45 -0.13
N ARG A 110 8.59 0.43 -0.99
CA ARG A 110 9.59 0.22 -2.06
C ARG A 110 9.32 1.08 -3.29
N LYS A 111 8.09 1.59 -3.41
CA LYS A 111 7.64 2.35 -4.56
C LYS A 111 8.21 3.77 -4.50
N LEU A 112 9.22 4.03 -5.31
CA LEU A 112 9.92 5.33 -5.40
C LEU A 112 9.72 6.00 -6.77
N ASP A 113 8.55 5.80 -7.36
CA ASP A 113 8.15 6.41 -8.62
C ASP A 113 6.62 6.46 -8.75
N PHE A 114 6.18 7.17 -9.79
CA PHE A 114 4.78 7.34 -10.14
C PHE A 114 4.26 6.23 -11.06
N SER A 115 5.04 5.19 -11.33
CA SER A 115 4.52 4.07 -12.12
C SER A 115 3.27 3.55 -11.40
N PRO A 116 2.12 3.36 -12.07
CA PRO A 116 0.98 2.79 -11.39
C PRO A 116 1.38 1.44 -10.79
N ALA A 117 0.84 1.11 -9.61
CA ALA A 117 1.11 -0.18 -8.99
C ALA A 117 0.33 -1.25 -9.75
N TYR A 118 0.73 -1.52 -11.00
CA TYR A 118 0.30 -2.74 -11.65
C TYR A 118 0.99 -3.85 -10.86
N ILE A 119 0.22 -4.62 -10.10
CA ILE A 119 0.65 -5.96 -9.73
C ILE A 119 0.73 -6.69 -11.07
N ILE A 120 1.91 -6.70 -11.68
CA ILE A 120 2.19 -7.59 -12.79
C ILE A 120 2.43 -8.95 -12.15
N SER A 121 1.34 -9.63 -11.79
CA SER A 121 1.32 -11.05 -12.11
C SER A 121 1.04 -11.09 -13.61
N ASP A 122 2.05 -11.43 -14.41
CA ASP A 122 1.90 -11.70 -15.85
C ASP A 122 0.99 -12.93 -16.10
N GLU A 123 0.46 -13.54 -15.04
CA GLU A 123 -0.64 -14.47 -15.09
C GLU A 123 -1.88 -13.74 -15.62
N LYS A 124 -2.15 -13.93 -16.91
CA LYS A 124 -3.47 -13.68 -17.47
C LYS A 124 -4.51 -14.34 -16.57
N ILE A 125 -5.30 -13.53 -15.88
CA ILE A 125 -6.44 -14.01 -15.12
C ILE A 125 -7.41 -14.64 -16.15
N ASP A 126 -7.63 -15.95 -16.05
CA ASP A 126 -8.72 -16.59 -16.77
C ASP A 126 -10.04 -16.18 -16.09
N VAL A 127 -10.65 -15.12 -16.63
CA VAL A 127 -11.93 -14.57 -16.16
C VAL A 127 -13.00 -15.66 -16.10
N ARG A 128 -12.96 -16.65 -16.99
CA ARG A 128 -13.95 -17.74 -17.00
C ARG A 128 -13.76 -18.63 -15.78
N GLU A 129 -12.53 -19.05 -15.49
CA GLU A 129 -12.23 -19.91 -14.35
C GLU A 129 -12.62 -19.23 -13.02
N GLU A 130 -12.27 -17.95 -12.89
CA GLU A 130 -12.59 -17.17 -11.68
C GLU A 130 -14.11 -16.98 -11.51
N MET A 131 -14.84 -16.69 -12.58
CA MET A 131 -16.31 -16.60 -12.52
C MET A 131 -16.97 -17.94 -12.25
N GLU A 132 -16.36 -19.07 -12.64
CA GLU A 132 -16.85 -20.40 -12.31
C GLU A 132 -16.72 -20.69 -10.80
N LYS A 133 -15.60 -20.27 -10.17
CA LYS A 133 -15.42 -20.36 -8.71
C LYS A 133 -16.49 -19.56 -7.97
N VAL A 134 -16.77 -18.33 -8.42
CA VAL A 134 -17.85 -17.49 -7.87
C VAL A 134 -19.21 -18.16 -8.04
N THR A 135 -19.50 -18.71 -9.23
CA THR A 135 -20.76 -19.41 -9.52
C THR A 135 -20.95 -20.61 -8.59
N LYS A 136 -19.93 -21.46 -8.44
CA LYS A 136 -19.95 -22.62 -7.52
C LYS A 136 -20.21 -22.19 -6.08
N HIS A 137 -19.53 -21.13 -5.63
CA HIS A 137 -19.69 -20.62 -4.27
C HIS A 137 -21.12 -20.11 -4.03
N VAL A 138 -21.70 -19.36 -4.98
CA VAL A 138 -23.08 -18.86 -4.86
C VAL A 138 -24.07 -20.04 -4.82
N LEU A 139 -23.96 -21.00 -5.73
CA LEU A 139 -24.88 -22.15 -5.80
C LEU A 139 -24.83 -23.03 -4.54
N ALA A 140 -23.68 -23.08 -3.84
CA ALA A 140 -23.54 -23.81 -2.59
C ALA A 140 -24.28 -23.19 -1.39
N GLN A 141 -24.78 -21.95 -1.52
CA GLN A 141 -25.49 -21.25 -0.45
C GLN A 141 -27.01 -21.51 -0.49
N PRO A 142 -27.74 -21.32 0.62
CA PRO A 142 -29.20 -21.34 0.63
C PRO A 142 -29.82 -20.27 -0.29
N GLU A 143 -31.00 -20.53 -0.84
CA GLU A 143 -31.65 -19.67 -1.86
C GLU A 143 -31.85 -18.20 -1.40
N SER A 144 -32.12 -17.99 -0.11
CA SER A 144 -32.22 -16.67 0.50
C SER A 144 -30.89 -15.89 0.50
N VAL A 145 -29.78 -16.60 0.64
CA VAL A 145 -28.41 -16.05 0.64
C VAL A 145 -27.92 -15.82 -0.78
N GLN A 146 -28.26 -16.70 -1.72
CA GLN A 146 -27.94 -16.57 -3.15
C GLN A 146 -28.39 -15.22 -3.72
N LYS A 147 -29.65 -14.85 -3.47
CA LYS A 147 -30.23 -13.58 -3.94
C LYS A 147 -29.49 -12.36 -3.38
N SER A 148 -29.10 -12.42 -2.10
CA SER A 148 -28.34 -11.34 -1.44
C SER A 148 -26.93 -11.20 -2.02
N LEU A 149 -26.23 -12.32 -2.23
CA LEU A 149 -24.90 -12.35 -2.82
C LEU A 149 -24.90 -11.84 -4.26
N LEU A 150 -25.83 -12.31 -5.09
CA LEU A 150 -25.97 -11.86 -6.47
C LEU A 150 -26.26 -10.36 -6.55
N LYS A 151 -27.10 -9.83 -5.66
CA LYS A 151 -27.39 -8.38 -5.60
C LYS A 151 -26.13 -7.56 -5.28
N LYS A 152 -25.31 -8.02 -4.32
CA LYS A 152 -24.05 -7.37 -3.96
C LYS A 152 -23.03 -7.42 -5.09
N ILE A 153 -22.83 -8.59 -5.70
CA ILE A 153 -21.94 -8.77 -6.87
C ILE A 153 -22.38 -7.81 -7.99
N THR A 154 -23.68 -7.79 -8.30
CA THR A 154 -24.23 -6.93 -9.34
C THR A 154 -24.04 -5.44 -9.04
N SER A 155 -24.18 -5.01 -7.77
CA SER A 155 -23.95 -3.60 -7.41
C SER A 155 -22.49 -3.16 -7.55
N ILE A 156 -21.55 -4.08 -7.39
CA ILE A 156 -20.11 -3.80 -7.56
C ILE A 156 -19.77 -3.74 -9.05
N VAL A 157 -20.32 -4.66 -9.85
CA VAL A 157 -20.08 -4.71 -11.30
C VAL A 157 -20.83 -3.61 -12.06
N PHE A 158 -22.01 -3.21 -11.58
CA PHE A 158 -22.89 -2.20 -12.20
C PHE A 158 -23.37 -1.15 -11.18
N PRO A 159 -22.48 -0.26 -10.72
CA PRO A 159 -22.77 0.67 -9.61
C PRO A 159 -23.84 1.74 -9.92
N PHE A 160 -24.19 1.99 -11.19
CA PHE A 160 -25.13 3.05 -11.59
C PHE A 160 -26.54 2.58 -11.96
N LYS A 161 -26.86 1.29 -11.80
CA LYS A 161 -28.24 0.80 -11.97
C LYS A 161 -28.99 0.90 -10.64
N THR A 162 -29.31 2.11 -10.19
CA THR A 162 -30.26 2.32 -9.09
C THR A 162 -31.67 2.39 -9.63
N ASP A 163 -32.57 1.59 -9.05
CA ASP A 163 -34.00 1.52 -9.34
C ASP A 163 -34.63 2.92 -9.47
N LYS A 164 -35.01 3.31 -10.69
CA LYS A 164 -36.03 4.35 -10.88
C LYS A 164 -37.35 3.76 -10.42
N LYS A 165 -37.72 3.98 -9.15
CA LYS A 165 -39.09 3.81 -8.70
C LYS A 165 -39.92 4.91 -9.36
N SER A 166 -40.71 4.55 -10.36
CA SER A 166 -41.76 5.41 -10.91
C SER A 166 -42.78 5.68 -9.80
N SER A 167 -42.82 6.91 -9.31
CA SER A 167 -43.95 7.45 -8.57
C SER A 167 -45.03 7.82 -9.59
N GLU A 168 -46.02 6.95 -9.77
CA GLU A 168 -47.35 7.33 -10.24
C GLU A 168 -48.21 7.59 -9.01
N SER A 169 -48.59 8.86 -8.84
CA SER A 169 -49.74 9.33 -8.08
C SER A 169 -50.03 10.76 -8.52
#